data_AF-A0A358RJD4-F1
#
_entry.id   AF-A0A358RJD4-F1
#
_cell.length_a   1.000
_cell.length_b   1.000
_cell.length_c   1.000
_cell.angle_alpha   90.00
_cell.angle_beta   90.00
_cell.angle_gamma   90.00
#
_symmetry.space_group_name_H-M   'P 1'
#
loop_
_entity.id
_entity.type
_entity.pdbx_description
1 polymer ?
#
loop_
_entity_poly.entity_id
_entity_poly.type
_entity_poly.pdbx_seq_one_letter_code
_entity_poly.pdbx_strand_id
1 'polypeptide(L)'
;MTIKERCQEIKQYFLNKVALVEQTHDRAIISIVCLSILECMAQENAEYQNGENKESFVNFIKKYGASDILDCVNYITLYYKYTKIFNSKGFFINGILSNGCVYTLPEINEIFAKVNFSTISSKKKDNHRLASQLWFYRNKIVHEHNSISYDVSDNTSWIPDNVPYFYSLSNNWVFCIPTRFIKELTIRCLGNYLHYCEERNQDPFKNNNRNRSIYLSWSN
;
A
#
# COMPACT_ATOMS: atom_id res chain seq x y z
N MET A 1 2.13 33.93 -4.18
CA MET A 1 2.10 32.56 -4.69
C MET A 1 0.65 32.10 -4.69
N THR A 2 0.12 31.72 -5.86
CA THR A 2 -1.23 31.17 -6.02
C THR A 2 -1.28 29.71 -5.53
N ILE A 3 -2.48 29.18 -5.22
CA ILE A 3 -2.63 27.75 -4.85
C ILE A 3 -2.12 26.83 -5.96
N LYS A 4 -2.33 27.20 -7.23
CA LYS A 4 -1.82 26.46 -8.39
C LYS A 4 -0.29 26.42 -8.42
N GLU A 5 0.36 27.57 -8.22
CA GLU A 5 1.83 27.62 -8.11
C GLU A 5 2.35 26.78 -6.95
N ARG A 6 1.67 26.83 -5.81
CA ARG A 6 2.01 26.05 -4.61
C ARG A 6 1.87 24.54 -4.85
N CYS A 7 0.78 24.11 -5.47
CA CYS A 7 0.56 22.70 -5.81
C CYS A 7 1.63 22.21 -6.80
N GLN A 8 1.99 23.01 -7.80
CA GLN A 8 3.05 22.66 -8.75
C GLN A 8 4.43 22.56 -8.09
N GLU A 9 4.76 23.48 -7.18
CA GLU A 9 6.01 23.44 -6.39
C GLU A 9 6.11 22.13 -5.60
N ILE A 10 5.05 21.76 -4.89
CA ILE A 10 4.99 20.55 -4.07
C ILE A 10 5.04 19.28 -4.92
N LYS A 11 4.34 19.28 -6.06
CA LYS A 11 4.42 18.19 -7.02
C LYS A 11 5.87 17.96 -7.44
N GLN A 12 6.56 19.03 -7.85
CA GLN A 12 7.94 18.94 -8.29
C GLN A 12 8.87 18.50 -7.16
N TYR A 13 8.67 19.00 -5.95
CA TYR A 13 9.44 18.61 -4.77
C TYR A 13 9.37 17.10 -4.54
N PHE A 14 8.17 16.52 -4.46
CA PHE A 14 8.02 15.08 -4.21
C PHE A 14 8.47 14.22 -5.39
N LEU A 15 8.18 14.62 -6.63
CA LEU A 15 8.68 13.90 -7.81
C LEU A 15 10.22 13.88 -7.86
N ASN A 16 10.88 14.97 -7.48
CA ASN A 16 12.34 15.01 -7.38
C ASN A 16 12.86 14.05 -6.30
N LYS A 17 12.15 13.90 -5.17
CA LYS A 17 12.52 12.92 -4.12
C LYS A 17 12.38 11.48 -4.61
N VAL A 18 11.32 11.18 -5.36
CA VAL A 18 11.14 9.86 -6.00
C VAL A 18 12.27 9.60 -7.00
N ALA A 19 12.54 10.54 -7.91
CA ALA A 19 13.61 10.40 -8.90
C ALA A 19 15.00 10.24 -8.27
N LEU A 20 15.27 10.92 -7.17
CA LEU A 20 16.54 10.79 -6.45
C LEU A 20 16.70 9.40 -5.82
N VAL A 21 15.66 8.86 -5.18
CA VAL A 21 15.75 7.53 -4.56
C VAL A 21 15.84 6.42 -5.60
N GLU A 22 15.26 6.60 -6.80
CA GLU A 22 15.42 5.62 -7.88
C GLU A 22 16.87 5.41 -8.31
N GLN A 23 17.73 6.42 -8.13
CA GLN A 23 19.17 6.30 -8.43
C GLN A 23 19.90 5.32 -7.51
N THR A 24 19.35 4.98 -6.34
CA THR A 24 19.95 3.98 -5.45
C THR A 24 19.81 2.57 -6.00
N HIS A 25 18.85 2.33 -6.90
CA HIS A 25 18.43 1.00 -7.36
C HIS A 25 18.01 0.05 -6.23
N ASP A 26 17.86 0.56 -5.00
CA ASP A 26 17.45 -0.21 -3.84
C ASP A 26 15.93 -0.16 -3.70
N ARG A 27 15.30 -1.30 -4.00
CA ARG A 27 13.84 -1.47 -4.00
C ARG A 27 13.21 -1.16 -2.65
N ALA A 28 13.88 -1.49 -1.55
CA ALA A 28 13.37 -1.24 -0.22
C ALA A 28 13.47 0.24 0.14
N ILE A 29 14.58 0.92 -0.20
CA ILE A 29 14.70 2.38 0.00
C ILE A 29 13.66 3.12 -0.85
N ILE A 30 13.49 2.74 -2.13
CA ILE A 30 12.48 3.36 -3.01
C ILE A 30 11.07 3.20 -2.40
N SER A 31 10.74 1.99 -1.93
CA SER A 31 9.43 1.71 -1.32
C SER A 31 9.22 2.50 -0.03
N ILE A 32 10.23 2.58 0.84
CA ILE A 32 10.17 3.37 2.08
C ILE A 32 9.88 4.84 1.76
N VAL A 33 10.61 5.43 0.82
CA VAL A 33 10.42 6.84 0.44
C VAL A 33 9.03 7.05 -0.14
N CYS A 34 8.58 6.20 -1.06
CA CYS A 34 7.25 6.32 -1.67
C CYS A 34 6.12 6.17 -0.64
N LEU A 35 6.23 5.23 0.30
CA LEU A 35 5.26 5.04 1.38
C LEU A 35 5.29 6.18 2.40
N SER A 36 6.47 6.76 2.66
CA SER A 36 6.62 7.92 3.55
C SER A 36 5.96 9.18 2.96
N ILE A 37 6.05 9.37 1.65
CA ILE A 37 5.36 10.45 0.94
C ILE A 37 3.83 10.27 1.05
N LEU A 38 3.33 9.06 0.82
CA LEU A 38 1.91 8.73 0.99
C LEU A 38 1.42 9.01 2.42
N GLU A 39 2.19 8.58 3.43
CA GLU A 39 1.87 8.84 4.83
C GLU A 39 1.86 10.33 5.16
N CYS A 40 2.85 11.08 4.67
CA CYS A 40 2.93 12.52 4.86
C CYS A 40 1.66 13.23 4.35
N MET A 41 1.23 12.92 3.12
CA MET A 41 0.01 13.49 2.54
C MET A 41 -1.26 13.00 3.25
N ALA A 42 -1.28 11.74 3.68
CA ALA A 42 -2.42 11.18 4.41
C ALA A 42 -2.62 11.87 5.77
N GLN A 43 -1.53 12.08 6.52
CA GLN A 43 -1.57 12.79 7.80
C GLN A 43 -1.96 14.25 7.61
N GLU A 44 -1.42 14.92 6.59
CA GLU A 44 -1.78 16.30 6.25
C GLU A 44 -3.27 16.43 5.90
N ASN A 45 -3.79 15.55 5.03
CA ASN A 45 -5.20 15.50 4.65
C ASN A 45 -6.14 15.18 5.83
N ALA A 46 -5.65 14.43 6.83
CA ALA A 46 -6.36 14.12 8.06
C ALA A 46 -6.09 15.13 9.20
N GLU A 47 -5.46 16.28 8.89
CA GLU A 47 -5.19 17.35 9.85
C GLU A 47 -4.40 16.88 11.08
N TYR A 48 -3.55 15.86 10.91
CA TYR A 48 -2.75 15.23 11.97
C TYR A 48 -3.55 14.74 13.18
N GLN A 49 -4.76 14.21 12.98
CA GLN A 49 -5.55 13.59 14.05
C GLN A 49 -4.79 12.47 14.77
N ASN A 50 -4.70 12.57 16.11
CA ASN A 50 -3.97 11.62 16.95
C ASN A 50 -4.68 10.25 17.01
N GLY A 51 -3.91 9.16 16.94
CA GLY A 51 -4.40 7.79 17.18
C GLY A 51 -5.03 7.09 15.97
N GLU A 52 -5.24 7.79 14.86
CA GLU A 52 -5.96 7.27 13.69
C GLU A 52 -5.08 7.12 12.43
N ASN A 53 -3.74 7.09 12.59
CA ASN A 53 -2.78 7.09 11.47
C ASN A 53 -3.06 6.02 10.40
N LYS A 54 -3.41 4.80 10.82
CA LYS A 54 -3.76 3.71 9.89
C LYS A 54 -5.00 4.07 9.08
N GLU A 55 -6.04 4.58 9.74
CA GLU A 55 -7.30 4.93 9.10
C GLU A 55 -7.11 6.10 8.15
N SER A 56 -6.40 7.15 8.57
CA SER A 56 -6.02 8.28 7.73
C SER A 56 -5.26 7.82 6.49
N PHE A 57 -4.27 6.93 6.65
CA PHE A 57 -3.54 6.36 5.52
C PHE A 57 -4.44 5.59 4.56
N VAL A 58 -5.23 4.64 5.07
CA VAL A 58 -6.11 3.80 4.26
C VAL A 58 -7.16 4.65 3.52
N ASN A 59 -7.78 5.59 4.20
CA ASN A 59 -8.78 6.48 3.62
C ASN A 59 -8.16 7.37 2.53
N PHE A 60 -6.96 7.90 2.78
CA PHE A 60 -6.23 8.71 1.81
C PHE A 60 -5.93 7.93 0.53
N ILE A 61 -5.30 6.76 0.62
CA ILE A 61 -4.94 5.98 -0.58
C ILE A 61 -6.16 5.47 -1.33
N LYS A 62 -7.27 5.17 -0.64
CA LYS A 62 -8.52 4.79 -1.32
C LYS A 62 -9.11 5.98 -2.08
N LYS A 63 -9.13 7.16 -1.44
CA LYS A 63 -9.69 8.38 -2.03
C LYS A 63 -8.89 8.84 -3.25
N TYR A 64 -7.56 8.89 -3.14
CA TYR A 64 -6.72 9.48 -4.18
C TYR A 64 -5.96 8.46 -5.05
N GLY A 65 -5.93 7.19 -4.67
CA GLY A 65 -5.26 6.13 -5.44
C GLY A 65 -6.08 5.57 -6.60
N ALA A 66 -7.40 5.82 -6.62
CA ALA A 66 -8.32 5.52 -7.73
C ALA A 66 -8.04 4.16 -8.41
N SER A 67 -8.02 3.08 -7.61
CA SER A 67 -7.68 1.75 -8.10
C SER A 67 -8.42 0.66 -7.34
N ASP A 68 -9.21 -0.12 -8.06
CA ASP A 68 -10.03 -1.20 -7.50
C ASP A 68 -9.20 -2.28 -6.80
N ILE A 69 -7.92 -2.42 -7.21
CA ILE A 69 -7.00 -3.36 -6.57
C ILE A 69 -6.76 -3.06 -5.09
N LEU A 70 -6.95 -1.80 -4.66
CA LEU A 70 -6.83 -1.40 -3.25
C LEU A 70 -7.92 -2.04 -2.39
N ASP A 71 -9.05 -2.41 -2.99
CA ASP A 71 -10.16 -3.09 -2.33
C ASP A 71 -10.10 -4.62 -2.42
N CYS A 72 -9.21 -5.18 -3.25
CA CYS A 72 -8.99 -6.62 -3.31
C CYS A 72 -8.57 -7.17 -1.95
N VAL A 73 -9.26 -8.22 -1.50
CA VAL A 73 -8.94 -8.93 -0.25
C VAL A 73 -7.79 -9.89 -0.50
N ASN A 74 -6.72 -9.78 0.26
CA ASN A 74 -5.62 -10.74 0.23
C ASN A 74 -6.06 -12.06 0.91
N TYR A 75 -6.71 -12.94 0.15
CA TYR A 75 -7.26 -14.19 0.65
C TYR A 75 -6.20 -15.20 1.12
N ILE A 76 -4.98 -15.13 0.58
CA ILE A 76 -3.88 -15.99 1.01
C ILE A 76 -3.41 -15.62 2.43
N THR A 77 -3.17 -14.33 2.70
CA THR A 77 -2.83 -13.89 4.07
C THR A 77 -4.00 -14.10 5.03
N LEU A 78 -5.23 -13.94 4.55
CA LEU A 78 -6.43 -14.23 5.33
C LEU A 78 -6.53 -15.72 5.67
N TYR A 79 -6.23 -16.60 4.71
CA TYR A 79 -6.13 -18.04 4.91
C TYR A 79 -5.10 -18.35 5.99
N TYR A 80 -3.87 -17.85 5.89
CA TYR A 80 -2.83 -18.13 6.89
C TYR A 80 -3.19 -17.66 8.30
N LYS A 81 -3.89 -16.53 8.42
CA LYS A 81 -4.36 -16.03 9.72
C LYS A 81 -5.47 -16.91 10.32
N TYR A 82 -6.29 -17.53 9.48
CA TYR A 82 -7.48 -18.27 9.89
C TYR A 82 -7.46 -19.73 9.42
N THR A 83 -6.28 -20.34 9.26
CA THR A 83 -6.09 -21.66 8.65
C THR A 83 -7.01 -22.73 9.24
N LYS A 84 -7.20 -22.74 10.57
CA LYS A 84 -8.11 -23.70 11.23
C LYS A 84 -9.55 -23.60 10.73
N ILE A 85 -10.05 -22.39 10.49
CA ILE A 85 -11.41 -22.12 10.01
C ILE A 85 -11.56 -22.51 8.53
N PHE A 86 -10.52 -22.27 7.72
CA PHE A 86 -10.52 -22.66 6.32
C PHE A 86 -10.45 -24.18 6.17
N ASN A 87 -9.51 -24.83 6.88
CA ASN A 87 -9.31 -26.27 6.82
C ASN A 87 -10.51 -27.05 7.36
N SER A 88 -11.20 -26.57 8.41
CA SER A 88 -12.41 -27.24 8.92
C SER A 88 -13.57 -27.23 7.93
N LYS A 89 -13.50 -26.37 6.92
CA LYS A 89 -14.45 -26.31 5.79
C LYS A 89 -13.94 -27.03 4.54
N GLY A 90 -12.82 -27.74 4.62
CA GLY A 90 -12.20 -28.44 3.49
C GLY A 90 -11.44 -27.52 2.53
N PHE A 91 -11.21 -26.24 2.87
CA PHE A 91 -10.40 -25.36 2.05
C PHE A 91 -8.93 -25.50 2.40
N PHE A 92 -8.16 -26.10 1.49
CA PHE A 92 -6.70 -26.21 1.59
C PHE A 92 -6.07 -25.43 0.45
N ILE A 93 -5.24 -24.43 0.77
CA ILE A 93 -4.71 -23.51 -0.24
C ILE A 93 -3.94 -24.22 -1.37
N ASN A 94 -3.17 -25.26 -1.04
CA ASN A 94 -2.39 -26.04 -2.02
C ASN A 94 -3.24 -27.05 -2.82
N GLY A 95 -4.53 -27.18 -2.50
CA GLY A 95 -5.51 -27.87 -3.35
C GLY A 95 -6.23 -26.93 -4.33
N ILE A 96 -6.08 -25.61 -4.14
CA ILE A 96 -6.70 -24.57 -4.98
C ILE A 96 -5.65 -23.96 -5.92
N LEU A 97 -4.46 -23.72 -5.40
CA LEU A 97 -3.35 -23.08 -6.10
C LEU A 97 -2.26 -24.10 -6.39
N SER A 98 -1.70 -24.04 -7.59
CA SER A 98 -0.65 -24.96 -8.04
C SER A 98 0.74 -24.45 -7.62
N ASN A 99 1.52 -25.30 -6.97
CA ASN A 99 2.93 -25.00 -6.68
C ASN A 99 3.71 -24.71 -7.98
N GLY A 100 4.66 -23.77 -7.91
CA GLY A 100 5.45 -23.30 -9.05
C GLY A 100 4.76 -22.21 -9.88
N CYS A 101 3.49 -21.89 -9.59
CA CYS A 101 2.78 -20.80 -10.24
C CYS A 101 2.93 -19.47 -9.49
N VAL A 102 2.64 -18.40 -10.23
CA VAL A 102 2.47 -17.04 -9.69
C VAL A 102 1.04 -16.61 -9.97
N TYR A 103 0.42 -15.98 -8.98
CA TYR A 103 -0.94 -15.47 -9.08
C TYR A 103 -0.97 -14.01 -8.65
N THR A 104 -1.57 -13.14 -9.45
CA THR A 104 -1.81 -11.75 -9.08
C THR A 104 -2.90 -11.64 -8.01
N LEU A 105 -2.91 -10.55 -7.26
CA LEU A 105 -3.93 -10.29 -6.25
C LEU A 105 -5.38 -10.25 -6.82
N PRO A 106 -5.64 -9.67 -8.01
CA PRO A 106 -6.94 -9.78 -8.67
C PRO A 106 -7.32 -11.23 -8.98
N GLU A 107 -6.43 -12.03 -9.56
CA GLU A 107 -6.70 -13.46 -9.86
C GLU A 107 -7.04 -14.23 -8.58
N ILE A 108 -6.29 -14.00 -7.50
CA ILE A 108 -6.62 -14.59 -6.20
C ILE A 108 -8.01 -14.14 -5.73
N ASN A 109 -8.39 -12.87 -5.92
CA ASN A 109 -9.75 -12.44 -5.59
C ASN A 109 -10.81 -13.17 -6.40
N GLU A 110 -10.60 -13.35 -7.70
CA GLU A 110 -11.55 -14.04 -8.58
C GLU A 110 -11.69 -15.53 -8.24
N ILE A 111 -10.57 -16.21 -8.00
CA ILE A 111 -10.54 -17.62 -7.57
C ILE A 111 -11.31 -17.78 -6.27
N PHE A 112 -11.04 -16.91 -5.30
CA PHE A 112 -11.62 -17.00 -3.97
C PHE A 112 -13.05 -16.41 -3.91
N ALA A 113 -13.45 -15.53 -4.83
CA ALA A 113 -14.83 -15.01 -4.91
C ALA A 113 -15.86 -16.13 -5.13
N LYS A 114 -15.45 -17.22 -5.79
CA LYS A 114 -16.27 -18.42 -6.02
C LYS A 114 -16.44 -19.28 -4.76
N VAL A 115 -15.73 -18.94 -3.68
CA VAL A 115 -15.74 -19.68 -2.43
C VAL A 115 -16.58 -18.93 -1.38
N ASN A 116 -17.54 -19.62 -0.76
CA ASN A 116 -18.40 -19.03 0.25
C ASN A 116 -17.68 -18.89 1.62
N PHE A 117 -17.14 -17.69 1.88
CA PHE A 117 -16.50 -17.33 3.15
C PHE A 117 -17.45 -16.72 4.18
N SER A 118 -18.69 -17.20 4.29
CA SER A 118 -19.69 -16.68 5.25
C SER A 118 -19.23 -16.66 6.72
N THR A 119 -18.25 -17.48 7.09
CA THR A 119 -17.70 -17.54 8.46
C THR A 119 -16.65 -16.48 8.77
N ILE A 120 -16.12 -15.79 7.77
CA ILE A 120 -15.17 -14.69 7.98
C ILE A 120 -15.92 -13.38 7.87
N SER A 121 -16.00 -12.64 8.99
CA SER A 121 -16.70 -11.36 9.03
C SER A 121 -16.10 -10.35 8.06
N SER A 122 -16.93 -9.42 7.57
CA SER A 122 -16.52 -8.30 6.71
C SER A 122 -15.35 -7.53 7.31
N LYS A 123 -15.43 -7.18 8.60
CA LYS A 123 -14.35 -6.50 9.33
C LYS A 123 -12.99 -7.22 9.26
N LYS A 124 -12.99 -8.57 9.25
CA LYS A 124 -11.74 -9.34 9.07
C LYS A 124 -11.23 -9.22 7.64
N LYS A 125 -12.11 -9.33 6.64
CA LYS A 125 -11.75 -9.14 5.23
C LYS A 125 -11.21 -7.74 4.96
N ASP A 126 -11.80 -6.71 5.56
CA ASP A 126 -11.39 -5.31 5.40
C ASP A 126 -9.96 -5.06 5.88
N ASN A 127 -9.55 -5.72 6.97
CA ASN A 127 -8.17 -5.67 7.45
C ASN A 127 -7.16 -6.37 6.53
N HIS A 128 -7.63 -7.26 5.66
CA HIS A 128 -6.83 -7.98 4.68
C HIS A 128 -6.96 -7.39 3.27
N ARG A 129 -7.70 -6.30 3.06
CA ARG A 129 -7.65 -5.56 1.80
C ARG A 129 -6.27 -4.98 1.56
N LEU A 130 -5.87 -4.83 0.29
CA LEU A 130 -4.56 -4.31 -0.09
C LEU A 130 -4.26 -2.95 0.57
N ALA A 131 -5.23 -2.03 0.61
CA ALA A 131 -5.05 -0.73 1.27
C ALA A 131 -4.60 -0.88 2.74
N SER A 132 -5.24 -1.78 3.49
CA SER A 132 -4.86 -2.09 4.88
C SER A 132 -3.50 -2.78 4.96
N GLN A 133 -3.18 -3.65 4.00
CA GLN A 133 -1.90 -4.39 3.97
C GLN A 133 -0.71 -3.47 3.63
N LEU A 134 -0.89 -2.45 2.78
CA LEU A 134 0.14 -1.45 2.48
C LEU A 134 0.61 -0.71 3.75
N TRP A 135 -0.31 -0.41 4.66
CA TRP A 135 0.02 0.18 5.96
C TRP A 135 0.95 -0.73 6.79
N PHE A 136 0.66 -2.03 6.84
CA PHE A 136 1.52 -2.99 7.55
C PHE A 136 2.84 -3.23 6.83
N TYR A 137 2.81 -3.25 5.50
CA TYR A 137 3.98 -3.45 4.66
C TYR A 137 5.02 -2.34 4.86
N ARG A 138 4.59 -1.09 5.03
CA ARG A 138 5.48 0.02 5.43
C ARG A 138 6.33 -0.33 6.65
N ASN A 139 5.71 -0.78 7.74
CA ASN A 139 6.43 -1.13 8.97
C ASN A 139 7.36 -2.32 8.72
N LYS A 140 6.88 -3.32 7.97
CA LYS A 140 7.68 -4.49 7.60
C LYS A 140 8.95 -4.09 6.84
N ILE A 141 8.85 -3.26 5.80
CA ILE A 141 10.01 -2.88 5.00
C ILE A 141 11.05 -2.13 5.83
N VAL A 142 10.59 -1.25 6.72
CA VAL A 142 11.47 -0.45 7.58
C VAL A 142 12.25 -1.35 8.55
N HIS A 143 11.63 -2.38 9.12
CA HIS A 143 12.27 -3.26 10.10
C HIS A 143 13.04 -4.43 9.48
N GLU A 144 12.60 -4.92 8.32
CA GLU A 144 13.10 -6.14 7.70
C GLU A 144 13.89 -5.86 6.42
N HIS A 145 14.37 -4.63 6.21
CA HIS A 145 15.03 -4.10 5.01
C HIS A 145 15.76 -5.15 4.12
N ASN A 146 16.65 -5.97 4.70
CA ASN A 146 17.47 -6.97 4.00
C ASN A 146 16.83 -8.38 3.84
N SER A 147 15.69 -8.62 4.48
CA SER A 147 15.00 -9.91 4.60
C SER A 147 13.60 -9.93 3.96
N ILE A 148 13.20 -8.84 3.31
CA ILE A 148 11.91 -8.77 2.60
C ILE A 148 11.96 -9.73 1.41
N SER A 149 10.85 -10.43 1.20
CA SER A 149 10.57 -11.24 0.02
C SER A 149 10.92 -10.46 -1.25
N TYR A 150 11.97 -10.90 -1.95
CA TYR A 150 12.42 -10.22 -3.15
C TYR A 150 11.36 -10.35 -4.25
N ASP A 151 11.14 -9.24 -4.95
CA ASP A 151 10.35 -9.22 -6.16
C ASP A 151 11.07 -10.08 -7.22
N VAL A 152 10.45 -11.20 -7.58
CA VAL A 152 10.96 -12.19 -8.54
C VAL A 152 10.81 -11.66 -9.98
N SER A 153 10.05 -10.58 -10.20
CA SER A 153 9.78 -10.01 -11.52
C SER A 153 11.04 -9.52 -12.23
N ASP A 154 12.05 -9.05 -11.49
CA ASP A 154 13.25 -8.43 -12.07
C ASP A 154 14.06 -9.36 -12.99
N ASN A 155 13.76 -10.66 -13.01
CA ASN A 155 14.32 -11.62 -13.97
C ASN A 155 13.25 -12.53 -14.62
N THR A 156 11.96 -12.21 -14.45
CA THR A 156 10.86 -13.01 -14.98
C THR A 156 9.85 -12.11 -15.70
N SER A 157 10.05 -11.95 -17.01
CA SER A 157 9.27 -11.03 -17.87
C SER A 157 7.76 -11.30 -17.90
N TRP A 158 7.32 -12.48 -17.48
CA TRP A 158 5.92 -12.87 -17.45
C TRP A 158 5.20 -12.51 -16.14
N ILE A 159 5.93 -12.12 -15.08
CA ILE A 159 5.33 -11.64 -13.84
C ILE A 159 5.13 -10.12 -13.96
N PRO A 160 3.90 -9.59 -13.80
CA PRO A 160 3.67 -8.16 -13.81
C PRO A 160 4.41 -7.46 -12.67
N ASP A 161 5.23 -6.47 -13.00
CA ASP A 161 5.98 -5.64 -12.04
C ASP A 161 5.14 -4.48 -11.48
N ASN A 162 3.90 -4.33 -11.94
CA ASN A 162 2.99 -3.24 -11.59
C ASN A 162 1.75 -3.71 -10.81
N VAL A 163 1.68 -4.98 -10.41
CA VAL A 163 0.53 -5.57 -9.72
C VAL A 163 1.02 -6.46 -8.56
N PRO A 164 0.50 -6.30 -7.33
CA PRO A 164 0.79 -7.22 -6.24
C PRO A 164 0.46 -8.67 -6.58
N TYR A 165 1.34 -9.59 -6.22
CA TYR A 165 1.25 -10.99 -6.63
C TYR A 165 1.72 -11.94 -5.53
N PHE A 166 1.52 -13.24 -5.76
CA PHE A 166 1.93 -14.32 -4.89
C PHE A 166 2.75 -15.34 -5.67
N TYR A 167 3.78 -15.88 -5.03
CA TYR A 167 4.56 -17.00 -5.56
C TYR A 167 4.72 -18.07 -4.49
N SER A 168 4.87 -19.32 -4.93
CA SER A 168 5.12 -20.44 -4.01
C SER A 168 6.61 -20.56 -3.67
N LEU A 169 6.94 -20.60 -2.37
CA LEU A 169 8.27 -20.87 -1.84
C LEU A 169 8.16 -21.97 -0.78
N SER A 170 8.76 -23.14 -1.01
CA SER A 170 8.77 -24.27 -0.07
C SER A 170 7.37 -24.63 0.47
N ASN A 171 6.38 -24.73 -0.42
CA ASN A 171 4.95 -24.98 -0.12
C ASN A 171 4.21 -23.85 0.63
N ASN A 172 4.84 -22.68 0.80
CA ASN A 172 4.20 -21.48 1.33
C ASN A 172 3.99 -20.45 0.23
N TRP A 173 2.87 -19.75 0.26
CA TRP A 173 2.55 -18.66 -0.64
C TRP A 173 3.05 -17.35 -0.06
N VAL A 174 3.98 -16.72 -0.76
CA VAL A 174 4.60 -15.47 -0.35
C VAL A 174 3.93 -14.32 -1.08
N PHE A 175 3.48 -13.31 -0.35
CA PHE A 175 2.89 -12.11 -0.92
C PHE A 175 3.97 -11.08 -1.23
N CYS A 176 3.98 -10.58 -2.46
CA CYS A 176 4.87 -9.53 -2.93
C CYS A 176 4.08 -8.30 -3.37
N ILE A 177 4.57 -7.11 -3.02
CA ILE A 177 4.08 -5.82 -3.52
C ILE A 177 5.23 -5.20 -4.30
N PRO A 178 5.14 -5.14 -5.65
CA PRO A 178 6.22 -4.58 -6.46
C PRO A 178 6.51 -3.12 -6.12
N THR A 179 7.79 -2.75 -6.13
CA THR A 179 8.22 -1.35 -5.91
C THR A 179 7.61 -0.42 -6.94
N ARG A 180 7.50 -0.85 -8.19
CA ARG A 180 6.89 -0.04 -9.25
C ARG A 180 5.41 0.21 -8.99
N PHE A 181 4.65 -0.77 -8.51
CA PHE A 181 3.26 -0.55 -8.08
C PHE A 181 3.17 0.54 -6.99
N ILE A 182 4.03 0.48 -5.97
CA ILE A 182 4.05 1.47 -4.89
C ILE A 182 4.37 2.86 -5.44
N LYS A 183 5.38 2.97 -6.32
CA LYS A 183 5.76 4.24 -6.96
C LYS A 183 4.59 4.83 -7.78
N GLU A 184 3.97 4.02 -8.63
CA GLU A 184 2.85 4.46 -9.46
C GLU A 184 1.65 4.89 -8.60
N LEU A 185 1.35 4.16 -7.53
CA LEU A 185 0.35 4.55 -6.54
C LEU A 185 0.70 5.89 -5.88
N THR A 186 1.94 6.10 -5.46
CA THR A 186 2.40 7.36 -4.85
C THR A 186 2.24 8.54 -5.80
N ILE A 187 2.69 8.40 -7.05
CA ILE A 187 2.58 9.48 -8.07
C ILE A 187 1.11 9.80 -8.35
N ARG A 188 0.25 8.77 -8.46
CA ARG A 188 -1.17 8.95 -8.70
C ARG A 188 -1.87 9.64 -7.53
N CYS A 189 -1.63 9.18 -6.30
CA CYS A 189 -2.17 9.81 -5.10
C CYS A 189 -1.73 11.27 -4.98
N LEU A 190 -0.45 11.57 -5.23
CA LEU A 190 0.08 12.93 -5.24
C LEU A 190 -0.66 13.81 -6.26
N GLY A 191 -0.79 13.34 -7.50
CA GLY A 191 -1.49 14.07 -8.56
C GLY A 191 -2.95 14.37 -8.20
N ASN A 192 -3.69 13.34 -7.76
CA ASN A 192 -5.10 13.46 -7.43
C ASN A 192 -5.35 14.30 -6.17
N TYR A 193 -4.49 14.20 -5.15
CA TYR A 193 -4.58 15.03 -3.95
C TYR A 193 -4.35 16.51 -4.27
N LEU A 194 -3.29 16.83 -5.02
CA LEU A 194 -3.00 18.21 -5.39
C LEU A 194 -4.07 18.81 -6.30
N HIS A 195 -4.59 18.03 -7.24
CA HIS A 195 -5.71 18.47 -8.07
C HIS A 195 -6.94 18.81 -7.21
N TYR A 196 -7.29 17.95 -6.25
CA TYR A 196 -8.36 18.23 -5.28
C TYR A 196 -8.12 19.53 -4.49
N CYS A 197 -6.88 19.79 -4.05
CA CYS A 197 -6.51 21.02 -3.37
C CYS A 197 -6.68 22.25 -4.27
N GLU A 198 -6.28 22.16 -5.54
CA GLU A 198 -6.48 23.23 -6.53
C GLU A 198 -7.97 23.55 -6.74
N GLU A 199 -8.79 22.52 -6.97
CA GLU A 199 -10.25 22.69 -7.16
C GLU A 199 -10.95 23.32 -5.96
N ARG A 200 -10.43 23.04 -4.75
CA ARG A 200 -10.97 23.56 -3.49
C ARG A 200 -10.32 24.88 -3.05
N ASN A 201 -9.34 25.38 -3.80
CA ASN A 201 -8.51 26.53 -3.44
C ASN A 201 -7.91 26.40 -2.01
N GLN A 202 -7.39 25.20 -1.70
CA GLN A 202 -6.80 24.86 -0.40
C GLN A 202 -5.29 24.72 -0.54
N ASP A 203 -4.53 25.28 0.43
CA ASP A 203 -3.10 24.97 0.50
C ASP A 203 -2.94 23.48 0.84
N PRO A 204 -2.23 22.70 0.00
CA PRO A 204 -2.07 21.25 0.17
C PRO A 204 -1.30 20.86 1.45
N PHE A 205 -0.63 21.79 2.12
CA PHE A 205 0.06 21.57 3.40
C PHE A 205 -0.28 22.62 4.45
N LYS A 206 -1.53 23.11 4.46
CA LYS A 206 -2.02 24.14 5.41
C LYS A 206 -1.82 23.74 6.89
N ASN A 207 -1.86 22.45 7.22
CA ASN A 207 -1.82 21.93 8.58
C ASN A 207 -0.38 21.70 9.06
N ASN A 208 0.62 21.78 8.18
CA ASN A 208 2.02 21.70 8.54
C ASN A 208 2.53 23.03 9.12
N ASN A 209 2.00 23.40 10.29
CA ASN A 209 2.31 24.64 10.99
C ASN A 209 2.82 24.37 12.42
N ARG A 210 3.18 25.44 13.14
CA ARG A 210 3.79 25.37 14.48
C ARG A 210 2.91 24.70 15.55
N ASN A 211 1.61 24.55 15.30
CA ASN A 211 0.68 23.91 16.23
C ASN A 211 0.71 22.39 16.14
N ARG A 212 1.47 21.81 15.20
CA ARG A 212 1.62 20.37 15.07
C ARG A 212 2.35 19.81 16.30
N SER A 213 1.76 18.79 16.92
CA SER A 213 2.24 18.17 18.17
C SER A 213 3.71 17.74 18.13
N ILE A 214 4.25 17.38 16.96
CA ILE A 214 5.67 17.01 16.81
C ILE A 214 6.65 18.17 17.08
N TYR A 215 6.25 19.42 16.85
CA TYR A 215 7.08 20.57 17.20
C TYR A 215 7.04 20.86 18.70
N LEU A 216 6.00 20.36 19.38
CA LEU A 216 5.80 20.46 20.82
C LEU A 216 6.39 19.24 21.57
N SER A 217 6.66 18.13 20.88
CA SER A 217 7.14 16.88 21.50
C SER A 217 8.60 16.91 21.94
N TRP A 218 9.37 17.90 21.47
CA TRP A 218 10.76 18.13 21.89
C TRP A 218 10.89 19.25 22.93
N SER A 219 9.80 19.94 23.23
CA SER A 219 9.75 21.10 24.13
C SER A 219 8.94 20.87 25.40
N ASN A 220 8.39 19.66 25.59
CA ASN A 220 7.74 19.19 26.82
C ASN A 220 8.58 18.12 27.51
#